data_AF-A0A2B4R4E6-F1
#
_entry.id   AF-A0A2B4R4E6-F1
#
_cell.length_a   1.000
_cell.length_b   1.000
_cell.length_c   1.000
_cell.angle_alpha   90.00
_cell.angle_beta   90.00
_cell.angle_gamma   90.00
#
_symmetry.space_group_name_H-M   'P 1'
#
loop_
_entity.id
_entity.type
_entity.pdbx_description
1 polymer ?
#
loop_
_entity_poly.entity_id
_entity_poly.type
_entity_poly.pdbx_seq_one_letter_code
_entity_poly.pdbx_strand_id
1 'polypeptide(L)'
;MCRDFTYIDDIVAGTIAALDRSPEGDAEMPPYKIYNLGNCRSEKLMDFIRILECSLGKKAKMELLPLQPGDIPETYANIEDARKELGFEPKTSIE
;
A
#
# COMPACT_ATOMS: atom_id res chain seq x y z
N MET A 1 7.53 2.07 -14.55
CA MET A 1 6.39 2.19 -13.64
C MET A 1 6.75 1.51 -12.35
N CYS A 2 6.58 2.21 -11.23
CA CYS A 2 6.77 1.68 -9.90
C CYS A 2 5.46 1.77 -9.11
N ARG A 3 5.25 0.81 -8.21
CA ARG A 3 4.02 0.65 -7.43
C ARG A 3 4.35 0.29 -5.99
N ASP A 4 3.60 0.87 -5.08
CA ASP A 4 3.62 0.52 -3.65
C ASP A 4 2.68 -0.66 -3.41
N PHE A 5 3.23 -1.87 -3.45
CA PHE A 5 2.49 -3.09 -3.17
C PHE A 5 2.45 -3.33 -1.66
N THR A 6 1.23 -3.38 -1.11
CA THR A 6 1.03 -3.69 0.31
C THR A 6 0.26 -4.99 0.44
N TYR A 7 0.75 -5.89 1.29
CA TYR A 7 0.07 -7.15 1.54
C TYR A 7 -1.24 -6.91 2.30
N ILE A 8 -2.25 -7.73 1.98
CA ILE A 8 -3.60 -7.51 2.48
C ILE A 8 -3.67 -7.61 4.02
N ASP A 9 -2.92 -8.50 4.64
CA ASP A 9 -2.95 -8.67 6.10
C ASP A 9 -2.37 -7.44 6.82
N ASP A 10 -1.37 -6.78 6.22
CA ASP A 10 -0.85 -5.51 6.75
C ASP A 10 -1.96 -4.45 6.70
N ILE A 11 -2.67 -4.30 5.57
CA ILE A 11 -3.81 -3.36 5.45
C ILE A 11 -4.93 -3.67 6.46
N VAL A 12 -5.25 -4.95 6.67
CA VAL A 12 -6.25 -5.38 7.66
C VAL A 12 -5.83 -4.96 9.06
N ALA A 13 -4.57 -5.20 9.44
CA ALA A 13 -4.03 -4.80 10.73
C ALA A 13 -4.10 -3.27 10.94
N GLY A 14 -3.71 -2.48 9.93
CA GLY A 14 -3.80 -1.01 9.98
C GLY A 14 -5.24 -0.50 10.09
N THR A 15 -6.18 -1.16 9.40
CA THR A 15 -7.61 -0.82 9.45
C THR A 15 -8.20 -1.09 10.84
N ILE A 16 -7.89 -2.25 11.44
CA ILE A 16 -8.33 -2.58 12.81
C ILE A 16 -7.74 -1.60 13.81
N ALA A 17 -6.45 -1.29 13.71
CA ALA A 17 -5.80 -0.32 14.58
C ALA A 17 -6.43 1.09 14.48
N ALA A 18 -6.85 1.52 13.29
CA ALA A 18 -7.59 2.77 13.10
C ALA A 18 -8.98 2.74 13.77
N LEU A 19 -9.69 1.60 13.70
CA LEU A 19 -10.99 1.44 14.36
C LEU A 19 -10.86 1.52 15.89
N ASP A 20 -9.82 0.93 16.45
CA ASP A 20 -9.54 0.95 17.89
C ASP A 20 -9.08 2.34 18.38
N ARG A 21 -8.80 3.27 17.47
CA ARG A 21 -8.25 4.60 17.75
C ARG A 21 -9.16 5.71 17.25
N SER A 22 -10.30 5.87 17.92
CA SER A 22 -11.22 6.98 17.63
C SER A 22 -10.55 8.33 17.93
N PRO A 23 -10.60 9.30 17.00
CA PRO A 23 -10.08 10.64 17.25
C PRO A 23 -10.93 11.35 18.30
N GLU A 24 -10.27 12.12 19.17
CA GLU A 24 -10.96 12.98 20.13
C GLU A 24 -11.52 14.23 19.41
N GLY A 25 -12.70 14.70 19.85
CA GLY A 25 -13.37 15.84 19.25
C GLY A 25 -14.18 16.66 20.24
N ASP A 26 -14.58 17.85 19.82
CA ASP A 26 -15.55 18.69 20.52
C ASP A 26 -16.97 18.46 19.98
N ALA A 27 -17.98 19.01 20.66
CA ALA A 27 -19.38 18.74 20.36
C ALA A 27 -19.88 19.41 19.07
N GLU A 28 -19.09 20.27 18.42
CA GLU A 28 -19.50 21.05 17.25
C GLU A 28 -19.28 20.30 15.93
N MET A 29 -18.28 19.40 15.86
CA MET A 29 -17.99 18.60 14.68
C MET A 29 -17.58 17.17 15.04
N PRO A 30 -18.16 16.12 14.40
CA PRO A 30 -17.69 14.76 14.59
C PRO A 30 -16.19 14.65 14.27
N PRO A 31 -15.35 14.16 15.19
CA PRO A 31 -13.92 14.07 14.95
C PRO A 31 -13.62 13.04 13.87
N TYR A 32 -12.62 13.34 13.05
CA TYR A 32 -12.11 12.42 12.04
C TYR A 32 -10.60 12.52 11.94
N LYS A 33 -9.98 11.47 11.41
CA LYS A 33 -8.56 11.45 11.10
C LYS A 33 -8.31 10.64 9.84
N ILE A 34 -7.31 11.08 9.07
CA ILE A 34 -6.94 10.49 7.79
C ILE A 34 -5.59 9.82 7.97
N TYR A 35 -5.49 8.57 7.54
CA TYR A 35 -4.27 7.79 7.54
C TYR A 35 -4.03 7.21 6.15
N ASN A 36 -2.80 7.27 5.67
CA ASN A 36 -2.36 6.45 4.55
C ASN A 36 -1.89 5.11 5.10
N LEU A 37 -2.36 4.02 4.51
CA LEU A 37 -1.86 2.66 4.76
C LEU A 37 -1.19 2.17 3.46
N GLY A 38 0.09 1.82 3.54
CA GLY A 38 0.90 1.40 2.40
C GLY A 38 2.24 0.81 2.85
N ASN A 39 3.03 0.24 1.93
CA ASN A 39 4.31 -0.40 2.21
C ASN A 39 5.49 0.59 2.18
N CYS A 40 5.27 1.83 1.73
CA CYS A 40 6.28 2.88 1.57
C CYS A 40 7.46 2.49 0.68
N ARG A 41 7.31 1.43 -0.12
CA ARG A 41 8.33 0.90 -1.01
C ARG A 41 7.82 0.94 -2.43
N SER A 42 8.50 1.72 -3.25
CA SER A 42 8.19 1.85 -4.67
C SER A 42 8.88 0.73 -5.44
N GLU A 43 8.15 -0.35 -5.73
CA GLU A 43 8.69 -1.54 -6.40
C GLU A 43 8.47 -1.49 -7.91
N LYS A 44 9.40 -2.02 -8.68
CA LYS A 44 9.28 -2.07 -10.15
C LYS A 44 8.27 -3.15 -10.55
N LEU A 45 7.28 -2.77 -11.35
CA LEU A 45 6.27 -3.71 -11.85
C LEU A 45 6.87 -4.93 -12.59
N MET A 46 7.97 -4.72 -13.32
CA MET A 46 8.65 -5.81 -14.03
C MET A 46 9.36 -6.80 -13.09
N ASP A 47 9.80 -6.35 -11.91
CA ASP A 47 10.41 -7.24 -10.92
C ASP A 47 9.31 -8.06 -10.22
N PHE A 48 8.17 -7.44 -9.89
CA PHE A 48 6.98 -8.15 -9.41
C PHE A 48 6.52 -9.26 -10.38
N ILE A 49 6.42 -8.96 -11.69
CA ILE A 49 6.09 -9.96 -12.71
C ILE A 49 7.13 -11.09 -12.72
N ARG A 50 8.42 -10.78 -12.61
CA ARG A 50 9.48 -11.79 -12.59
C ARG A 50 9.35 -12.72 -11.38
N ILE A 51 9.03 -12.18 -10.20
CA ILE A 51 8.78 -12.98 -9.00
C ILE A 51 7.62 -13.94 -9.24
N LEU A 52 6.51 -13.47 -9.81
CA LEU A 52 5.38 -14.33 -10.17
C LEU A 52 5.77 -15.44 -11.15
N GLU A 53 6.55 -15.13 -12.19
CA GLU A 53 7.02 -16.14 -13.14
C GLU A 53 7.86 -17.24 -12.47
N CYS A 54 8.75 -16.85 -11.56
CA CYS A 54 9.58 -17.77 -10.78
C CYS A 54 8.73 -18.63 -9.84
N SER A 55 7.84 -18.02 -9.07
CA SER A 55 6.98 -18.71 -8.10
C SER A 55 5.97 -19.65 -8.77
N LEU A 56 5.50 -19.32 -9.97
CA LEU A 56 4.55 -20.14 -10.73
C LEU A 56 5.23 -21.13 -11.70
N GLY A 57 6.55 -21.00 -11.91
CA GLY A 57 7.31 -21.80 -12.86
C GLY A 57 6.88 -21.61 -14.32
N LYS A 58 6.31 -20.46 -14.68
CA LYS A 58 5.75 -20.17 -16.01
C LYS A 58 6.07 -18.76 -16.46
N LYS A 59 6.39 -18.60 -17.74
CA LYS A 59 6.60 -17.28 -18.35
C LYS A 59 5.28 -16.58 -18.67
N ALA A 60 5.18 -15.32 -18.33
CA ALA A 60 4.04 -14.48 -18.68
C ALA A 60 4.07 -14.16 -20.18
N LYS A 61 2.92 -14.29 -20.85
CA LYS A 61 2.75 -13.75 -22.20
C LYS A 61 2.39 -12.27 -22.07
N MET A 62 3.39 -11.41 -22.25
CA MET A 62 3.24 -9.96 -22.05
C MET A 62 2.82 -9.26 -23.34
N GLU A 63 1.81 -8.40 -23.24
CA GLU A 63 1.44 -7.42 -24.26
C GLU A 63 1.71 -6.03 -23.68
N LEU A 64 2.73 -5.36 -24.19
CA LEU A 64 3.15 -4.04 -23.69
C LEU A 64 2.31 -2.96 -24.37
N LEU A 65 1.48 -2.28 -23.58
CA LEU A 65 0.65 -1.17 -24.03
C LEU A 65 1.24 0.18 -23.58
N PRO A 66 0.90 1.29 -24.27
CA PRO A 66 1.22 2.63 -23.80
C PRO A 66 0.64 2.91 -22.41
N LEU A 67 1.26 3.87 -21.71
CA LEU A 67 0.79 4.36 -20.42
C LEU A 67 -0.65 4.89 -20.58
N GLN A 68 -1.55 4.50 -19.67
CA GLN A 68 -2.93 4.94 -19.75
C GLN A 68 -3.07 6.38 -19.25
N PRO A 69 -4.01 7.18 -19.79
CA PRO A 69 -4.31 8.49 -19.24
C PRO A 69 -4.70 8.38 -17.76
N GLY A 70 -4.00 9.13 -16.89
CA GLY A 70 -4.22 9.09 -15.44
C GLY A 70 -3.27 8.17 -14.67
N ASP A 71 -2.48 7.32 -15.35
CA ASP A 71 -1.45 6.55 -14.68
C ASP A 71 -0.33 7.45 -14.15
N ILE A 72 -0.02 7.28 -12.88
CA ILE A 72 1.15 7.91 -12.26
C ILE A 72 2.36 6.96 -12.46
N PRO A 73 3.51 7.43 -12.99
CA PRO A 73 4.68 6.58 -13.22
C PRO A 73 5.24 5.94 -11.95
N GLU A 74 5.16 6.63 -10.82
CA GLU A 74 5.68 6.23 -9.53
C GLU A 74 4.88 6.92 -8.41
N THR A 75 4.47 6.14 -7.41
CA THR A 75 3.72 6.62 -6.25
C THR A 75 3.96 5.68 -5.07
N TYR A 76 3.99 6.23 -3.86
CA TYR A 76 4.11 5.49 -2.61
C TYR A 76 3.45 6.26 -1.46
N ALA A 77 3.04 5.54 -0.43
CA ALA A 77 2.37 6.15 0.72
C ALA A 77 3.37 6.83 1.66
N ASN A 78 3.02 8.00 2.20
CA ASN A 78 3.63 8.49 3.44
C ASN A 78 2.78 7.99 4.62
N ILE A 79 3.36 7.10 5.44
CA ILE A 79 2.66 6.45 6.57
C ILE A 79 3.08 6.98 7.95
N GLU A 80 3.78 8.12 8.04
CA GLU A 80 4.31 8.62 9.32
C GLU A 80 3.25 8.72 10.43
N ASP A 81 2.05 9.22 10.10
CA ASP A 81 0.93 9.31 11.04
C ASP A 81 0.42 7.93 11.48
N ALA A 82 0.27 7.00 10.53
CA ALA A 82 -0.19 5.64 10.81
C ALA A 82 0.83 4.88 11.66
N ARG A 83 2.13 5.02 11.37
CA ARG A 83 3.21 4.43 12.16
C ARG A 83 3.20 4.95 13.58
N LYS A 84 3.11 6.28 13.75
CA LYS A 84 3.18 6.94 15.06
C LYS A 84 1.98 6.61 15.95
N GLU A 85 0.78 6.57 15.38
CA GLU A 85 -0.45 6.54 16.17
C GLU A 85 -1.13 5.17 16.19
N LEU A 86 -1.05 4.44 15.09
CA LEU A 86 -1.65 3.11 14.96
C LEU A 86 -0.63 1.99 15.21
N GLY A 87 0.66 2.31 15.29
CA GLY A 87 1.72 1.29 15.31
C GLY A 87 1.80 0.52 13.99
N PHE A 88 1.28 1.09 12.90
CA PHE A 88 1.24 0.46 11.60
C PHE A 88 2.65 0.39 11.00
N GLU A 89 3.16 -0.83 10.86
CA GLU A 89 4.42 -1.13 10.19
C GLU A 89 4.20 -2.30 9.23
N PRO A 90 4.21 -2.07 7.91
CA PRO A 90 4.07 -3.13 6.91
C PRO A 90 5.31 -4.02 6.96
N LYS A 91 5.12 -5.35 7.01
CA LYS A 91 6.23 -6.30 7.20
C LYS A 91 6.47 -7.20 6.00
N THR A 92 5.54 -7.22 5.06
CA THR A 92 5.54 -8.16 3.95
C THR A 92 6.20 -7.51 2.73
N SER A 93 7.27 -8.12 2.23
CA SER A 93 7.87 -7.72 0.95
C SER A 93 7.17 -8.41 -0.23
N ILE A 94 7.60 -8.13 -1.44
CA ILE A 94 6.99 -8.71 -2.66
C ILE A 94 7.52 -10.11 -3.01
N GLU A 95 8.57 -10.56 -2.31
CA GLU A 95 9.19 -11.89 -2.41
C GLU A 95 8.52 -12.93 -1.51
#